data_AF-A0A1W9L480-F1
#
_entry.id   AF-A0A1W9L480-F1
#
_cell.length_a   1.000
_cell.length_b   1.000
_cell.length_c   1.000
_cell.angle_alpha   90.00
_cell.angle_beta   90.00
_cell.angle_gamma   90.00
#
_symmetry.space_group_name_H-M   'P 1'
#
loop_
_entity.id
_entity.type
_entity.pdbx_description
1 polymer ?
#
loop_
_entity_poly.entity_id
_entity_poly.type
_entity_poly.pdbx_seq_one_letter_code
_entity_poly.pdbx_strand_id
1 'polypeptide(L)'
;VNLEAVRIKSGLTVSKTGQGQGTVISSPSGSGISCGKICDYDFPVNTKVTLTAYNIKGSLFTGWSGDCSGTAAKTVVTLDKAKNCIANFDVKVPQPAGMYSLTVAKTGQGTISGSTSGINCGSYCLSNFNSGATYWLTAKPDVASKFIKWSGDCSGTNAAVKVTFTKNLTCTAEFATK
;
A
#
# COMPACT_ATOMS: atom_id res chain seq x y z
N VAL A 1 29.52 11.42 45.11
CA VAL A 1 28.21 11.76 44.49
C VAL A 1 28.02 10.79 43.34
N ASN A 2 27.14 9.79 43.50
CA ASN A 2 26.91 8.79 42.47
C ASN A 2 26.02 9.42 41.40
N LEU A 3 26.62 9.91 40.33
CA LEU A 3 25.89 10.44 39.16
C LEU A 3 25.38 9.25 38.36
N GLU A 4 24.29 8.62 38.82
CA GLU A 4 23.42 7.94 37.87
C GLU A 4 22.88 9.03 36.93
N ALA A 5 23.50 9.16 35.76
CA ALA A 5 23.00 10.04 34.71
C ALA A 5 21.51 9.76 34.53
N VAL A 6 20.67 10.78 34.71
CA VAL A 6 19.24 10.69 34.39
C VAL A 6 19.15 10.23 32.94
N ARG A 7 18.80 8.96 32.73
CA ARG A 7 18.65 8.39 31.39
C ARG A 7 17.35 8.94 30.82
N ILE A 8 17.41 10.07 30.11
CA ILE A 8 16.26 10.63 29.41
C ILE A 8 15.80 9.61 28.36
N LYS A 9 14.54 9.21 28.45
CA LYS A 9 13.93 8.26 27.52
C LYS A 9 12.92 8.96 26.61
N SER A 10 12.72 8.39 25.43
CA SER A 10 11.68 8.75 24.48
C SER A 10 10.87 7.51 24.15
N GLY A 11 9.55 7.61 24.32
CA GLY A 11 8.62 6.52 24.06
C GLY A 11 8.40 6.30 22.57
N LEU A 12 8.52 5.05 22.14
CA LEU A 12 8.06 4.62 20.83
C LEU A 12 6.79 3.81 21.01
N THR A 13 5.69 4.27 20.41
CA THR A 13 4.45 3.50 20.27
C THR A 13 4.34 3.00 18.84
N VAL A 14 3.95 1.74 18.69
CA VAL A 14 3.65 1.12 17.41
C VAL A 14 2.21 0.63 17.40
N SER A 15 1.43 1.06 16.43
CA SER A 15 0.08 0.55 16.20
C SER A 15 -0.01 -0.12 14.83
N LYS A 16 -1.07 -0.91 14.63
CA LYS A 16 -1.35 -1.65 13.40
C LYS A 16 -2.75 -1.30 12.92
N THR A 17 -2.92 -1.11 11.62
CA THR A 17 -4.23 -0.80 11.03
C THR A 17 -4.42 -1.52 9.70
N GLY A 18 -5.66 -1.46 9.19
CA GLY A 18 -6.12 -2.16 8.00
C GLY A 18 -6.70 -3.55 8.32
N GLN A 19 -7.13 -4.25 7.28
CA GLN A 19 -7.82 -5.54 7.41
C GLN A 19 -6.85 -6.73 7.47
N GLY A 20 -5.59 -6.51 7.10
CA GLY A 20 -4.52 -7.50 7.21
C GLY A 20 -3.99 -7.62 8.63
N GLN A 21 -3.18 -8.65 8.85
CA GLN A 21 -2.58 -8.98 10.13
C GLN A 21 -1.07 -9.08 10.02
N GLY A 22 -0.39 -8.77 11.12
CA GLY A 22 1.06 -8.82 11.20
C GLY A 22 1.61 -8.46 12.58
N THR A 23 2.93 -8.49 12.69
CA THR A 23 3.70 -8.07 13.86
C THR A 23 4.80 -7.10 13.43
N VAL A 24 5.25 -6.27 14.35
CA VAL A 24 6.38 -5.35 14.14
C VAL A 24 7.43 -5.64 15.21
N ILE A 25 8.69 -5.77 14.81
CA ILE A 25 9.81 -6.02 15.72
C ILE A 25 10.84 -4.91 15.56
N SER A 26 11.33 -4.38 16.68
CA SER A 26 12.45 -3.43 16.70
C SER A 26 13.82 -4.11 16.83
N SER A 27 14.87 -3.53 16.26
CA SER A 27 16.26 -3.89 16.51
C SER A 27 17.17 -2.65 16.73
N PRO A 28 18.31 -2.78 17.43
CA PRO A 28 18.90 -4.01 18.00
C PRO A 28 18.07 -4.63 19.15
N SER A 29 18.06 -5.96 19.23
CA SER A 29 17.23 -6.75 20.15
C SER A 29 17.81 -6.79 21.57
N GLY A 30 17.00 -6.50 22.58
CA GLY A 30 17.37 -6.63 23.99
C GLY A 30 16.23 -6.32 24.96
N SER A 31 15.32 -5.43 24.55
CA SER A 31 13.97 -5.18 25.08
C SER A 31 13.45 -4.00 24.26
N GLY A 32 12.29 -4.16 23.63
CA GLY A 32 11.83 -3.24 22.59
C GLY A 32 10.48 -3.65 22.03
N ILE A 33 10.10 -3.00 20.93
CA ILE A 33 8.85 -3.29 20.25
C ILE A 33 8.84 -4.74 19.73
N SER A 34 7.82 -5.47 20.11
CA SER A 34 7.39 -6.74 19.53
C SER A 34 5.87 -6.71 19.48
N CYS A 35 5.36 -5.89 18.55
CA CYS A 35 3.96 -5.50 18.48
C CYS A 35 3.08 -6.61 17.85
N GLY A 36 3.14 -7.79 18.47
CA GLY A 36 2.03 -8.71 18.67
C GLY A 36 1.60 -8.78 20.14
N LYS A 37 2.44 -8.28 21.08
CA LYS A 37 2.14 -8.18 22.52
C LYS A 37 2.64 -6.88 23.14
N ILE A 38 3.87 -6.45 22.80
CA ILE A 38 4.51 -5.25 23.35
C ILE A 38 4.58 -4.21 22.25
N CYS A 39 3.72 -3.20 22.33
CA CYS A 39 3.54 -2.20 21.28
C CYS A 39 4.02 -0.81 21.70
N ASP A 40 4.47 -0.64 22.94
CA ASP A 40 5.07 0.57 23.46
C ASP A 40 6.38 0.21 24.17
N TYR A 41 7.40 1.05 24.02
CA TYR A 41 8.67 0.89 24.71
C TYR A 41 9.44 2.20 24.79
N ASP A 42 10.05 2.46 25.95
CA ASP A 42 10.88 3.63 26.18
C ASP A 42 12.36 3.34 25.88
N PHE A 43 12.90 4.01 24.86
CA PHE A 43 14.31 3.94 24.49
C PHE A 43 15.06 5.17 25.02
N PRO A 44 16.39 5.11 25.24
CA PRO A 44 17.19 6.31 25.44
C PRO A 44 16.98 7.32 24.31
N VAL A 45 16.94 8.61 24.63
CA VAL A 45 16.82 9.67 23.62
C VAL A 45 17.91 9.57 22.54
N ASN A 46 17.57 9.91 21.31
CA ASN A 46 18.41 9.84 20.10
C ASN A 46 18.82 8.42 19.68
N THR A 47 18.22 7.38 20.27
CA THR A 47 18.42 6.00 19.79
C THR A 47 17.87 5.87 18.37
N LYS A 48 18.63 5.22 17.49
CA LYS A 48 18.16 4.77 16.18
C LYS A 48 17.64 3.35 16.29
N VAL A 49 16.36 3.18 16.06
CA VAL A 49 15.66 1.89 16.10
C VAL A 49 15.27 1.48 14.70
N THR A 50 15.58 0.26 14.30
CA THR A 50 15.05 -0.30 13.05
C THR A 50 13.77 -1.06 13.34
N LEU A 51 12.66 -0.64 12.76
CA LEU A 51 11.39 -1.38 12.80
C LEU A 51 11.28 -2.28 11.57
N THR A 52 10.95 -3.55 11.78
CA THR A 52 10.66 -4.51 10.73
C THR A 52 9.23 -5.02 10.87
N ALA A 53 8.41 -4.84 9.84
CA ALA A 53 7.07 -5.39 9.75
C ALA A 53 7.10 -6.81 9.15
N TYR A 54 6.39 -7.73 9.79
CA TYR A 54 6.19 -9.10 9.32
C TYR A 54 4.69 -9.36 9.18
N ASN A 55 4.23 -9.58 7.96
CA ASN A 55 2.85 -9.98 7.67
C ASN A 55 2.66 -11.48 7.90
N ILE A 56 1.47 -11.89 8.34
CA ILE A 56 1.10 -13.31 8.38
C ILE A 56 0.57 -13.79 7.01
N LYS A 57 0.38 -15.11 6.85
CA LYS A 57 -0.23 -15.69 5.64
C LYS A 57 -1.64 -15.10 5.42
N GLY A 58 -1.93 -14.69 4.18
CA GLY A 58 -3.21 -14.04 3.84
C GLY A 58 -3.23 -12.55 4.16
N SER A 59 -2.09 -11.94 4.49
CA SER A 59 -1.94 -10.50 4.67
C SER A 59 -0.74 -9.94 3.91
N LEU A 60 -0.76 -8.63 3.69
CA LEU A 60 0.28 -7.85 3.00
C LEU A 60 0.58 -6.60 3.82
N PHE A 61 1.86 -6.27 3.99
CA PHE A 61 2.27 -4.96 4.51
C PHE A 61 2.19 -3.92 3.39
N THR A 62 1.46 -2.82 3.61
CA THR A 62 1.23 -1.79 2.58
C THR A 62 2.03 -0.51 2.81
N GLY A 63 2.60 -0.32 4.00
CA GLY A 63 3.47 0.81 4.30
C GLY A 63 3.38 1.28 5.74
N TRP A 64 4.22 2.25 6.07
CA TRP A 64 4.22 2.95 7.36
C TRP A 64 3.43 4.26 7.28
N SER A 65 2.82 4.65 8.39
CA SER A 65 2.20 5.97 8.59
C SER A 65 2.39 6.47 10.03
N GLY A 66 1.81 7.64 10.37
CA GLY A 66 2.08 8.35 11.62
C GLY A 66 3.41 9.09 11.57
N ASP A 67 4.24 8.95 12.61
CA ASP A 67 5.60 9.50 12.65
C ASP A 67 6.61 8.65 11.84
N CYS A 68 6.17 7.51 11.31
CA CYS A 68 6.93 6.69 10.37
C CYS A 68 6.37 6.84 8.95
N SER A 69 7.22 6.64 7.95
CA SER A 69 6.83 6.71 6.53
C SER A 69 7.59 5.71 5.67
N GLY A 70 7.06 5.46 4.47
CA GLY A 70 7.68 4.62 3.45
C GLY A 70 6.98 3.28 3.26
N THR A 71 7.25 2.64 2.13
CA THR A 71 6.63 1.37 1.71
C THR A 71 7.51 0.16 1.99
N ALA A 72 8.78 0.36 2.36
CA ALA A 72 9.67 -0.72 2.74
C ALA A 72 9.25 -1.32 4.09
N ALA A 73 9.20 -2.65 4.17
CA ALA A 73 8.87 -3.36 5.41
C ALA A 73 9.87 -3.09 6.55
N LYS A 74 11.07 -2.58 6.23
CA LYS A 74 12.06 -2.10 7.20
C LYS A 74 12.16 -0.58 7.14
N THR A 75 12.10 0.07 8.29
CA THR A 75 12.31 1.52 8.41
C THR A 75 13.14 1.85 9.65
N VAL A 76 13.90 2.96 9.61
CA VAL A 76 14.73 3.42 10.72
C VAL A 76 14.09 4.66 11.34
N VAL A 77 13.91 4.64 12.65
CA VAL A 77 13.32 5.72 13.44
C VAL A 77 14.37 6.25 14.39
N THR A 78 14.57 7.57 14.41
CA THR A 78 15.40 8.23 15.43
C THR A 78 14.47 8.80 16.50
N LEU A 79 14.70 8.42 17.76
CA LEU A 79 13.85 8.79 18.90
C LEU A 79 14.37 10.06 19.58
N ASP A 80 14.29 11.18 18.86
CA ASP A 80 14.57 12.54 19.34
C ASP A 80 13.47 13.09 20.27
N LYS A 81 12.26 12.56 20.13
CA LYS A 81 11.08 12.75 20.96
C LYS A 81 10.24 11.48 20.93
N ALA A 82 9.13 11.46 21.67
CA ALA A 82 8.15 10.39 21.55
C ALA A 82 7.62 10.29 20.10
N LYS A 83 7.48 9.07 19.59
CA LYS A 83 7.00 8.78 18.22
C LYS A 83 5.88 7.76 18.25
N ASN A 84 4.91 7.92 17.36
CA ASN A 84 3.85 6.95 17.10
C ASN A 84 3.93 6.46 15.64
N CYS A 85 4.37 5.22 15.45
CA CYS A 85 4.50 4.60 14.14
C CYS A 85 3.36 3.63 13.88
N ILE A 86 2.76 3.71 12.70
CA ILE A 86 1.62 2.87 12.33
C ILE A 86 2.05 1.95 11.19
N ALA A 87 1.97 0.63 11.41
CA ALA A 87 2.16 -0.36 10.36
C ALA A 87 0.82 -0.70 9.70
N ASN A 88 0.72 -0.46 8.40
CA ASN A 88 -0.49 -0.75 7.62
C ASN A 88 -0.40 -2.17 7.07
N PHE A 89 -1.40 -2.99 7.37
CA PHE A 89 -1.56 -4.33 6.81
C PHE A 89 -2.91 -4.45 6.13
N ASP A 90 -2.92 -5.04 4.94
CA ASP A 90 -4.15 -5.35 4.21
C ASP A 90 -4.29 -6.85 3.97
N VAL A 91 -5.50 -7.30 3.66
CA VAL A 91 -5.74 -8.70 3.31
C VAL A 91 -5.02 -8.98 1.98
N LYS A 92 -4.15 -9.98 1.99
CA LYS A 92 -3.65 -10.57 0.76
C LYS A 92 -4.76 -11.46 0.24
N VAL A 93 -5.60 -10.90 -0.63
CA VAL A 93 -6.62 -11.68 -1.34
C VAL A 93 -5.89 -12.78 -2.11
N PRO A 94 -6.12 -14.08 -1.81
CA PRO A 94 -5.51 -15.15 -2.58
C PRO A 94 -6.03 -15.04 -4.00
N GLN A 95 -5.14 -14.78 -4.95
CA GLN A 95 -5.45 -14.91 -6.36
C GLN A 95 -5.62 -16.41 -6.63
N PRO A 96 -6.83 -16.91 -6.93
CA PRO A 96 -7.01 -18.33 -7.22
C PRO A 96 -6.08 -18.74 -8.36
N ALA A 97 -5.56 -19.96 -8.32
CA ALA A 97 -4.71 -20.46 -9.41
C ALA A 97 -5.48 -20.37 -10.73
N GLY A 98 -4.86 -19.77 -11.75
CA GLY A 98 -5.51 -19.54 -13.03
C GLY A 98 -6.46 -18.33 -13.06
N MET A 99 -6.42 -17.45 -12.06
CA MET A 99 -7.02 -16.11 -12.14
C MET A 99 -5.96 -15.02 -12.12
N TYR A 100 -6.29 -13.83 -12.64
CA TYR A 100 -5.43 -12.65 -12.67
C TYR A 100 -6.21 -11.41 -12.25
N SER A 101 -5.50 -10.45 -11.63
CA SER A 101 -6.09 -9.18 -11.22
C SER A 101 -5.94 -8.09 -12.28
N LEU A 102 -6.89 -7.16 -12.29
CA LEU A 102 -6.80 -5.90 -13.04
C LEU A 102 -6.67 -4.74 -12.04
N THR A 103 -5.71 -3.85 -12.25
CA THR A 103 -5.64 -2.56 -11.55
C THR A 103 -5.86 -1.46 -12.56
N VAL A 104 -6.82 -0.57 -12.32
CA VAL A 104 -7.06 0.61 -13.17
C VAL A 104 -6.76 1.89 -12.42
N ALA A 105 -6.05 2.80 -13.07
CA ALA A 105 -5.75 4.14 -12.56
C ALA A 105 -6.09 5.19 -13.62
N LYS A 106 -6.23 6.44 -13.21
CA LYS A 106 -6.41 7.57 -14.14
C LYS A 106 -5.59 8.78 -13.72
N THR A 107 -5.16 9.58 -14.70
CA THR A 107 -4.65 10.93 -14.49
C THR A 107 -5.58 11.92 -15.19
N GLY A 108 -5.85 13.07 -14.57
CA GLY A 108 -6.82 14.04 -15.09
C GLY A 108 -8.30 13.68 -14.83
N GLN A 109 -9.20 14.45 -15.44
CA GLN A 109 -10.66 14.37 -15.23
C GLN A 109 -11.34 13.50 -16.29
N GLY A 110 -12.20 12.59 -15.83
CA GLY A 110 -12.74 11.49 -16.63
C GLY A 110 -12.97 10.23 -15.79
N THR A 111 -13.62 9.24 -16.38
CA THR A 111 -13.98 7.96 -15.76
C THR A 111 -13.49 6.78 -16.60
N ILE A 112 -13.27 5.64 -15.95
CA ILE A 112 -12.97 4.37 -16.60
C ILE A 112 -14.11 3.41 -16.26
N SER A 113 -14.70 2.79 -17.27
CA SER A 113 -15.76 1.78 -17.12
C SER A 113 -15.41 0.47 -17.80
N GLY A 114 -15.92 -0.65 -17.28
CA GLY A 114 -15.76 -1.98 -17.85
C GLY A 114 -16.98 -2.48 -18.64
N SER A 115 -16.80 -3.48 -19.52
CA SER A 115 -17.88 -4.07 -20.34
C SER A 115 -18.99 -4.78 -19.55
N THR A 116 -18.73 -5.19 -18.31
CA THR A 116 -19.79 -5.63 -17.37
C THR A 116 -19.86 -4.63 -16.22
N SER A 117 -21.07 -4.20 -15.87
CA SER A 117 -21.31 -3.29 -14.74
C SER A 117 -20.72 -3.88 -13.46
N GLY A 118 -19.59 -3.35 -13.01
CA GLY A 118 -18.83 -3.90 -11.88
C GLY A 118 -17.51 -3.18 -11.61
N ILE A 119 -16.92 -2.52 -12.61
CA ILE A 119 -15.78 -1.62 -12.41
C ILE A 119 -16.32 -0.23 -12.08
N ASN A 120 -16.63 0.02 -10.81
CA ASN A 120 -16.84 1.37 -10.26
C ASN A 120 -15.59 1.73 -9.45
N CYS A 121 -14.52 2.02 -10.18
CA CYS A 121 -13.18 2.11 -9.60
C CYS A 121 -12.76 3.57 -9.53
N GLY A 122 -12.78 4.11 -8.31
CA GLY A 122 -12.06 5.33 -7.99
C GLY A 122 -10.56 5.09 -8.14
N SER A 123 -9.95 4.38 -7.19
CA SER A 123 -8.48 4.21 -7.15
C SER A 123 -7.99 2.76 -7.21
N TYR A 124 -8.81 1.75 -6.88
CA TYR A 124 -8.41 0.33 -6.85
C TYR A 124 -9.64 -0.58 -7.03
N CYS A 125 -9.56 -1.57 -7.93
CA CYS A 125 -10.56 -2.64 -8.00
C CYS A 125 -9.92 -3.97 -8.37
N LEU A 126 -9.79 -4.85 -7.39
CA LEU A 126 -9.44 -6.24 -7.63
C LEU A 126 -10.70 -6.99 -8.09
N SER A 127 -10.82 -7.22 -9.40
CA SER A 127 -11.66 -8.29 -9.93
C SER A 127 -10.74 -9.40 -10.40
N ASN A 128 -10.91 -10.62 -9.87
CA ASN A 128 -10.17 -11.79 -10.32
C ASN A 128 -10.80 -12.30 -11.62
N PHE A 129 -10.04 -12.35 -12.70
CA PHE A 129 -10.48 -12.83 -14.00
C PHE A 129 -9.80 -14.15 -14.32
N ASN A 130 -10.53 -15.13 -14.88
CA ASN A 130 -9.94 -16.38 -15.33
C ASN A 130 -8.82 -16.15 -16.37
N SER A 131 -7.83 -17.03 -16.38
CA SER A 131 -6.77 -17.06 -17.38
C SER A 131 -7.36 -17.15 -18.79
N GLY A 132 -6.88 -16.31 -19.70
CA GLY A 132 -7.38 -16.19 -21.05
C GLY A 132 -8.71 -15.45 -21.18
N ALA A 133 -9.35 -15.05 -20.07
CA ALA A 133 -10.52 -14.18 -20.13
C ALA A 133 -10.15 -12.85 -20.79
N THR A 134 -11.11 -12.26 -21.50
CA THR A 134 -10.93 -10.94 -22.10
C THR A 134 -11.95 -9.96 -21.57
N TYR A 135 -11.55 -8.70 -21.48
CA TYR A 135 -12.38 -7.66 -20.89
C TYR A 135 -12.15 -6.33 -21.60
N TRP A 136 -13.19 -5.52 -21.74
CA TRP A 136 -13.07 -4.19 -22.35
C TRP A 136 -13.08 -3.12 -21.27
N LEU A 137 -12.11 -2.22 -21.37
CA LEU A 137 -12.07 -0.96 -20.63
C LEU A 137 -12.41 0.18 -21.57
N THR A 138 -13.15 1.16 -21.07
CA THR A 138 -13.52 2.37 -21.80
C THR A 138 -13.22 3.59 -20.95
N ALA A 139 -12.40 4.49 -21.46
CA ALA A 139 -12.10 5.79 -20.87
C ALA A 139 -13.09 6.83 -21.41
N LYS A 140 -13.84 7.46 -20.51
CA LYS A 140 -14.77 8.54 -20.84
C LYS A 140 -14.25 9.84 -20.25
N PRO A 141 -13.77 10.80 -21.06
CA PRO A 141 -13.38 12.11 -20.54
C PRO A 141 -14.59 12.90 -20.04
N ASP A 142 -14.38 13.75 -19.03
CA ASP A 142 -15.37 14.73 -18.61
C ASP A 142 -15.51 15.86 -19.66
N VAL A 143 -16.56 16.69 -19.54
CA VAL A 143 -16.94 17.70 -20.56
C VAL A 143 -15.77 18.60 -20.99
N ALA A 144 -14.89 18.98 -20.06
CA ALA A 144 -13.74 19.86 -20.30
C ALA A 144 -12.40 19.13 -20.53
N SER A 145 -12.42 17.81 -20.64
CA SER A 145 -11.20 16.98 -20.81
C SER A 145 -11.20 16.18 -22.10
N LYS A 146 -10.02 15.71 -22.50
CA LYS A 146 -9.79 14.78 -23.60
C LYS A 146 -9.04 13.56 -23.09
N PHE A 147 -9.42 12.37 -23.57
CA PHE A 147 -8.62 11.17 -23.40
C PHE A 147 -7.38 11.26 -24.29
N ILE A 148 -6.21 10.92 -23.74
CA ILE A 148 -4.92 10.98 -24.43
C ILE A 148 -4.50 9.59 -24.87
N LYS A 149 -4.33 8.67 -23.91
CA LYS A 149 -3.88 7.30 -24.17
C LYS A 149 -4.05 6.41 -22.95
N TRP A 150 -3.95 5.11 -23.19
CA TRP A 150 -3.68 4.11 -22.18
C TRP A 150 -2.18 3.93 -21.97
N SER A 151 -1.79 3.58 -20.74
CA SER A 151 -0.43 3.20 -20.38
C SER A 151 -0.39 2.06 -19.34
N GLY A 152 0.79 1.56 -19.04
CA GLY A 152 1.01 0.37 -18.22
C GLY A 152 0.95 -0.90 -19.07
N ASP A 153 0.18 -1.89 -18.63
CA ASP A 153 -0.12 -3.11 -19.37
C ASP A 153 -1.24 -2.92 -20.42
N CYS A 154 -1.93 -1.78 -20.38
CA CYS A 154 -2.79 -1.33 -21.48
C CYS A 154 -2.01 -0.35 -22.38
N SER A 155 -2.24 -0.43 -23.67
CA SER A 155 -1.63 0.48 -24.65
C SER A 155 -2.63 0.88 -25.73
N GLY A 156 -2.36 2.04 -26.36
CA GLY A 156 -3.16 2.57 -27.45
C GLY A 156 -3.81 3.91 -27.14
N THR A 157 -4.25 4.58 -28.20
CA THR A 157 -4.91 5.89 -28.18
C THR A 157 -6.43 5.80 -28.37
N ASN A 158 -6.97 4.59 -28.56
CA ASN A 158 -8.40 4.38 -28.57
C ASN A 158 -8.95 4.43 -27.14
N ALA A 159 -10.05 5.16 -26.95
CA ALA A 159 -10.73 5.28 -25.66
C ALA A 159 -11.19 3.91 -25.13
N ALA A 160 -11.52 2.97 -26.03
CA ALA A 160 -11.79 1.58 -25.67
C ALA A 160 -10.56 0.69 -25.92
N VAL A 161 -10.18 -0.11 -24.92
CA VAL A 161 -9.07 -1.08 -25.00
C VAL A 161 -9.52 -2.45 -24.50
N LYS A 162 -9.16 -3.49 -25.25
CA LYS A 162 -9.37 -4.88 -24.86
C LYS A 162 -8.14 -5.39 -24.11
N VAL A 163 -8.35 -5.98 -22.95
CA VAL A 163 -7.32 -6.67 -22.18
C VAL A 163 -7.57 -8.17 -22.17
N THR A 164 -6.48 -8.94 -22.13
CA THR A 164 -6.51 -10.40 -21.99
C THR A 164 -5.73 -10.79 -20.75
N PHE A 165 -6.35 -11.55 -19.86
CA PHE A 165 -5.78 -11.94 -18.57
C PHE A 165 -4.84 -13.12 -18.73
N THR A 166 -3.57 -12.86 -19.02
CA THR A 166 -2.46 -13.84 -19.01
C THR A 166 -1.46 -13.59 -17.87
N LYS A 167 -1.59 -12.44 -17.21
CA LYS A 167 -0.84 -11.99 -16.04
C LYS A 167 -1.70 -10.96 -15.31
N ASN A 168 -1.25 -10.52 -14.13
CA ASN A 168 -1.84 -9.36 -13.48
C ASN A 168 -1.58 -8.11 -14.34
N LEU A 169 -2.60 -7.29 -14.53
CA LEU A 169 -2.55 -6.14 -15.42
C LEU A 169 -2.73 -4.84 -14.63
N THR A 170 -1.94 -3.82 -14.96
CA THR A 170 -2.10 -2.45 -14.47
C THR A 170 -2.31 -1.51 -15.64
N CYS A 171 -3.45 -0.84 -15.71
CA CYS A 171 -3.82 0.04 -16.82
C CYS A 171 -4.11 1.45 -16.32
N THR A 172 -3.48 2.44 -16.93
CA THR A 172 -3.68 3.85 -16.58
C THR A 172 -4.26 4.62 -17.76
N ALA A 173 -5.43 5.24 -17.59
CA ALA A 173 -6.00 6.17 -18.56
C ALA A 173 -5.47 7.59 -18.30
N GLU A 174 -4.90 8.21 -19.31
CA GLU A 174 -4.45 9.60 -19.24
C GLU A 174 -5.49 10.54 -19.86
N PHE A 175 -5.92 11.53 -19.09
CA PHE A 175 -6.79 12.61 -19.54
C PHE A 175 -6.08 13.96 -19.37
N ALA A 176 -6.27 14.86 -20.32
CA ALA A 176 -5.81 16.25 -20.23
C ALA A 176 -6.98 17.21 -20.43
N THR A 177 -6.82 18.47 -20.00
CA THR A 177 -7.76 19.54 -20.37
C THR A 177 -7.74 19.75 -21.89
N LYS A 178 -8.89 20.16 -22.43
CA LYS A 178 -9.01 20.54 -23.83
C LYS A 178 -8.19 21.79 -24.13
#